data_AF-A0A146KIB4-F1
#
_entry.id   AF-A0A146KIB4-F1
#
_cell.length_a   1.000
_cell.length_b   1.000
_cell.length_c   1.000
_cell.angle_alpha   90.00
_cell.angle_beta   90.00
_cell.angle_gamma   90.00
#
_symmetry.space_group_name_H-M   'P 1'
#
loop_
_entity.id
_entity.type
_entity.pdbx_description
1 polymer ?
#
loop_
_entity_poly.entity_id
_entity_poly.type
_entity_poly.pdbx_seq_one_letter_code
_entity_poly.pdbx_strand_id
1 'polypeptide(L)'
;GWFVRMQGGDLKYAIKHIESEMQTYDKRQSSADLNIFTGFSAIHYAIINSHYDLLHFLLPYEINSLTQQDCELFSKSLNQKVIIDQFSTVVQFVLLSKNLVCLQIILDFLQNSPQCHEEFFRLNKNNFQTACSCLYPEAMLVLNNPIFIHYELFNLATNPLDLAISYNNPLVVNVLENQLQTANLYKTAKFFLDVRENVNLLQKAVCSEVSEAFKVKMYQLVKFCYKLYRNEKMLEATAFLVGLSEEEIFGEKVQ
;
A
#
# COMPACT_ATOMS: atom_id res chain seq x y z
N GLY A 1 -31.42 13.02 -2.69
CA GLY A 1 -31.02 11.62 -2.98
C GLY A 1 -29.95 11.18 -2.00
N TRP A 2 -29.76 9.87 -1.84
CA TRP A 2 -28.79 9.25 -0.93
C TRP A 2 -27.41 9.92 -0.95
N PHE A 3 -26.75 10.01 -2.11
CA PHE A 3 -25.39 10.55 -2.21
C PHE A 3 -25.24 12.05 -1.89
N VAL A 4 -26.30 12.84 -2.11
CA VAL A 4 -26.32 14.26 -1.65
C VAL A 4 -26.27 14.33 -0.12
N ARG A 5 -26.96 13.40 0.55
CA ARG A 5 -26.99 13.33 2.02
C ARG A 5 -25.68 12.81 2.59
N MET A 6 -25.07 11.80 1.94
CA MET A 6 -23.76 11.26 2.36
C MET A 6 -22.64 12.29 2.18
N GLN A 7 -22.66 13.03 1.08
CA GLN A 7 -21.76 14.17 0.86
C GLN A 7 -21.90 15.24 1.96
N GLY A 8 -23.12 15.47 2.46
CA GLY A 8 -23.40 16.41 3.55
C GLY A 8 -23.20 15.84 4.96
N GLY A 9 -22.79 14.58 5.12
CA GLY A 9 -22.57 13.99 6.44
C GLY A 9 -23.84 13.69 7.24
N ASP A 10 -25.00 13.53 6.58
CA ASP A 10 -26.30 13.34 7.24
C ASP A 10 -26.45 11.92 7.81
N LEU A 11 -25.83 11.68 8.98
CA LEU A 11 -25.83 10.40 9.67
C LEU A 11 -27.24 9.91 10.02
N LYS A 12 -28.15 10.82 10.42
CA LYS A 12 -29.54 10.45 10.74
C LYS A 12 -30.25 9.88 9.52
N TYR A 13 -30.04 10.50 8.36
CA TYR A 13 -30.56 9.98 7.11
C TYR A 13 -29.91 8.64 6.75
N ALA A 14 -28.59 8.50 6.95
CA ALA A 14 -27.85 7.26 6.70
C ALA A 14 -28.44 6.08 7.48
N ILE A 15 -28.61 6.24 8.80
CA ILE A 15 -29.18 5.23 9.70
C ILE A 15 -30.55 4.76 9.21
N LYS A 16 -31.40 5.68 8.75
CA LYS A 16 -32.76 5.35 8.32
C LYS A 16 -32.83 4.58 6.99
N HIS A 17 -31.84 4.73 6.10
CA HIS A 17 -31.93 4.23 4.72
C HIS A 17 -30.83 3.24 4.32
N ILE A 18 -29.90 2.89 5.24
CA ILE A 18 -28.77 2.01 4.92
C ILE A 18 -29.22 0.67 4.33
N GLU A 19 -30.30 0.07 4.82
CA GLU A 19 -30.77 -1.25 4.37
C GLU A 19 -31.17 -1.26 2.89
N SER A 20 -31.69 -0.13 2.37
CA SER A 20 -32.12 0.01 0.98
C SER A 20 -31.08 0.62 0.06
N GLU A 21 -30.07 1.30 0.61
CA GLU A 21 -29.12 2.13 -0.16
C GLU A 21 -27.67 1.66 -0.05
N MET A 22 -27.33 0.75 0.88
CA MET A 22 -25.97 0.22 1.03
C MET A 22 -25.49 -0.44 -0.27
N GLN A 23 -24.18 -0.37 -0.52
CA GLN A 23 -23.54 -0.97 -1.70
C GLN A 23 -24.03 -0.40 -3.05
N THR A 24 -24.76 0.71 -3.04
CA THR A 24 -25.05 1.48 -4.25
C THR A 24 -23.90 2.44 -4.55
N TYR A 25 -23.89 2.96 -5.78
CA TYR A 25 -22.89 3.91 -6.24
C TYR A 25 -23.55 5.11 -6.93
N ASP A 26 -22.86 6.23 -6.87
CA ASP A 26 -23.34 7.49 -7.41
C ASP A 26 -23.32 7.45 -8.94
N LYS A 27 -24.48 7.72 -9.54
CA LYS A 27 -24.66 7.75 -11.00
C LYS A 27 -24.71 9.17 -11.55
N ARG A 28 -24.60 10.20 -10.70
CA ARG A 28 -24.52 11.60 -11.14
C ARG A 28 -23.23 11.79 -11.93
N GLN A 29 -23.25 12.70 -12.91
CA GLN A 29 -22.06 13.11 -13.64
C GLN A 29 -21.04 13.74 -12.67
N SER A 30 -19.78 13.31 -12.78
CA SER A 30 -18.69 13.86 -11.97
C SER A 30 -18.56 15.37 -12.13
N SER A 31 -18.36 16.06 -11.01
CA SER A 31 -18.11 17.50 -10.91
C SER A 31 -17.22 17.73 -9.69
N ALA A 32 -15.93 17.95 -9.93
CA ALA A 32 -14.96 18.17 -8.86
C ALA A 32 -15.30 19.40 -8.01
N ASP A 33 -15.79 20.48 -8.64
CA ASP A 33 -16.19 21.72 -7.95
C ASP A 33 -17.33 21.48 -6.96
N LEU A 34 -18.23 20.55 -7.27
CA LEU A 34 -19.34 20.17 -6.43
C LEU A 34 -19.03 18.95 -5.56
N ASN A 35 -17.79 18.44 -5.56
CA ASN A 35 -17.39 17.17 -4.93
C ASN A 35 -18.33 15.99 -5.29
N ILE A 36 -18.75 15.89 -6.56
CA ILE A 36 -19.56 14.77 -7.07
C ILE A 36 -18.66 13.88 -7.92
N PHE A 37 -18.65 12.58 -7.64
CA PHE A 37 -17.81 11.61 -8.34
C PHE A 37 -18.65 10.39 -8.73
N THR A 38 -18.80 10.16 -10.02
CA THR A 38 -19.49 8.97 -10.54
C THR A 38 -18.77 7.71 -10.08
N GLY A 39 -19.53 6.71 -9.63
CA GLY A 39 -18.99 5.44 -9.17
C GLY A 39 -18.54 5.40 -7.70
N PHE A 40 -18.72 6.48 -6.94
CA PHE A 40 -18.49 6.48 -5.49
C PHE A 40 -19.66 5.88 -4.73
N SER A 41 -19.35 5.03 -3.74
CA SER A 41 -20.30 4.66 -2.69
C SER A 41 -20.33 5.70 -1.54
N ALA A 42 -21.19 5.49 -0.55
CA ALA A 42 -21.36 6.42 0.56
C ALA A 42 -20.06 6.60 1.39
N ILE A 43 -19.32 5.52 1.63
CA ILE A 43 -18.09 5.55 2.43
C ILE A 43 -17.00 6.40 1.79
N HIS A 44 -16.90 6.42 0.45
CA HIS A 44 -15.96 7.28 -0.26
C HIS A 44 -16.26 8.77 -0.01
N TYR A 45 -17.55 9.14 0.01
CA TYR A 45 -17.97 10.50 0.36
C TYR A 45 -17.71 10.85 1.82
N ALA A 46 -17.87 9.90 2.74
CA ALA A 46 -17.52 10.11 4.15
C ALA A 46 -16.03 10.40 4.32
N ILE A 47 -15.15 9.69 3.60
CA ILE A 47 -13.70 9.89 3.65
C ILE A 47 -13.29 11.23 3.04
N ILE A 48 -13.75 11.57 1.82
CA ILE A 48 -13.30 12.79 1.13
C ILE A 48 -13.73 14.07 1.84
N ASN A 49 -14.89 14.03 2.51
CA ASN A 49 -15.44 15.17 3.25
C ASN A 49 -15.13 15.11 4.77
N SER A 50 -14.33 14.14 5.22
CA SER A 50 -13.96 13.96 6.64
C SER A 50 -15.15 13.83 7.60
N HIS A 51 -16.23 13.16 7.17
CA HIS A 51 -17.39 12.88 8.02
C HIS A 51 -17.13 11.64 8.88
N TYR A 52 -16.35 11.79 9.95
CA TYR A 52 -15.86 10.67 10.76
C TYR A 52 -16.98 9.82 11.40
N ASP A 53 -18.03 10.45 11.92
CA ASP A 53 -19.17 9.72 12.51
C ASP A 53 -19.91 8.89 11.45
N LEU A 54 -20.04 9.44 10.24
CA LEU A 54 -20.63 8.74 9.10
C LEU A 54 -19.73 7.59 8.65
N LEU A 55 -18.41 7.79 8.61
CA LEU A 55 -17.45 6.73 8.31
C LEU A 55 -17.56 5.56 9.31
N HIS A 56 -17.59 5.84 10.62
CA HIS A 56 -17.79 4.82 11.65
C HIS A 56 -19.07 4.01 11.43
N PHE A 57 -20.16 4.69 11.08
CA PHE A 57 -21.43 4.03 10.79
C PHE A 57 -21.39 3.16 9.53
N LEU A 58 -20.71 3.62 8.47
CA LEU A 58 -20.69 2.93 7.17
C LEU A 58 -19.72 1.74 7.10
N LEU A 59 -18.67 1.71 7.93
CA LEU A 59 -17.62 0.68 7.89
C LEU A 59 -18.15 -0.77 7.88
N PRO A 60 -19.10 -1.17 8.76
CA PRO A 60 -19.63 -2.53 8.76
C PRO A 60 -20.34 -2.94 7.46
N TYR A 61 -20.82 -1.96 6.68
CA TYR A 61 -21.62 -2.18 5.48
C TYR A 61 -20.82 -2.00 4.18
N GLU A 62 -19.83 -1.10 4.20
CA GLU A 62 -19.20 -0.59 2.98
C GLU A 62 -17.67 -0.66 2.98
N ILE A 63 -16.99 -1.26 3.98
CA ILE A 63 -15.52 -1.37 3.99
C ILE A 63 -14.94 -2.02 2.71
N ASN A 64 -15.67 -2.96 2.11
CA ASN A 64 -15.28 -3.66 0.89
C ASN A 64 -15.74 -2.94 -0.38
N SER A 65 -16.30 -1.73 -0.27
CA SER A 65 -16.72 -0.96 -1.44
C SER A 65 -15.51 -0.55 -2.27
N LEU A 66 -15.66 -0.67 -3.57
CA LEU A 66 -14.67 -0.25 -4.55
C LEU A 66 -15.25 0.84 -5.45
N THR A 67 -14.39 1.73 -5.94
CA THR A 67 -14.80 2.69 -6.99
C THR A 67 -15.30 1.95 -8.23
N GLN A 68 -16.38 2.43 -8.85
CA GLN A 68 -16.96 1.79 -10.03
C GLN A 68 -16.51 2.39 -11.35
N GLN A 69 -15.77 3.51 -11.30
CA GLN A 69 -15.20 4.20 -12.46
C GLN A 69 -13.90 4.89 -12.05
N ASP A 70 -13.05 5.15 -13.04
CA ASP A 70 -11.91 6.03 -12.87
C ASP A 70 -12.40 7.43 -12.50
N CYS A 71 -11.74 8.05 -11.53
CA CYS A 71 -12.08 9.41 -11.11
C CYS A 71 -10.83 10.26 -10.92
N GLU A 72 -10.91 11.52 -11.33
CA GLU A 72 -9.85 12.49 -11.06
C GLU A 72 -10.09 13.13 -9.69
N LEU A 73 -9.10 13.05 -8.81
CA LEU A 73 -9.11 13.68 -7.50
C LEU A 73 -7.87 14.51 -7.28
N PHE A 74 -8.00 15.57 -6.48
CA PHE A 74 -6.82 16.27 -6.00
C PHE A 74 -6.21 15.48 -4.82
N SER A 75 -5.06 14.84 -5.06
CA SER A 75 -4.32 14.16 -4.00
C SER A 75 -3.60 15.18 -3.16
N LYS A 76 -4.00 15.31 -1.89
CA LYS A 76 -3.26 16.11 -0.90
C LYS A 76 -1.88 15.51 -0.59
N SER A 77 -1.72 14.20 -0.79
CA SER A 77 -0.44 13.49 -0.63
C SER A 77 0.58 13.93 -1.69
N LEU A 78 0.16 13.94 -2.95
CA LEU A 78 1.05 14.25 -4.08
C LEU A 78 0.99 15.71 -4.52
N ASN A 79 0.10 16.51 -3.93
CA ASN A 79 -0.17 17.91 -4.28
C ASN A 79 -0.46 18.12 -5.77
N GLN A 80 -1.19 17.18 -6.37
CA GLN A 80 -1.56 17.19 -7.78
C GLN A 80 -2.85 16.42 -8.01
N LYS A 81 -3.44 16.60 -9.19
CA LYS A 81 -4.53 15.74 -9.65
C LYS A 81 -4.00 14.34 -9.93
N VAL A 82 -4.71 13.34 -9.43
CA VAL A 82 -4.42 11.92 -9.64
C VAL A 82 -5.66 11.26 -10.18
N ILE A 83 -5.47 10.25 -11.02
CA ILE A 83 -6.54 9.33 -11.38
C ILE A 83 -6.56 8.25 -10.32
N ILE A 84 -7.70 8.09 -9.67
CA ILE A 84 -8.02 6.90 -8.89
C ILE A 84 -8.73 5.95 -9.83
N ASP A 85 -8.08 4.83 -10.12
CA ASP A 85 -8.60 3.81 -11.02
C ASP A 85 -9.91 3.21 -10.47
N GLN A 86 -10.73 2.70 -11.38
CA GLN A 86 -11.80 1.78 -11.06
C GLN A 86 -11.26 0.64 -10.18
N PHE A 87 -12.10 0.17 -9.26
CA PHE A 87 -11.78 -0.88 -8.28
C PHE A 87 -10.79 -0.47 -7.19
N SER A 88 -10.57 0.83 -7.00
CA SER A 88 -9.77 1.32 -5.87
C SER A 88 -10.52 1.15 -4.55
N THR A 89 -9.79 0.78 -3.50
CA THR A 89 -10.34 0.53 -2.17
C THR A 89 -10.48 1.80 -1.35
N VAL A 90 -11.24 1.71 -0.26
CA VAL A 90 -11.30 2.74 0.79
C VAL A 90 -9.94 3.08 1.42
N VAL A 91 -9.00 2.11 1.49
CA VAL A 91 -7.66 2.35 2.03
C VAL A 91 -6.79 3.10 1.01
N GLN A 92 -6.83 2.75 -0.26
CA GLN A 92 -6.12 3.53 -1.30
C GLN A 92 -6.64 4.96 -1.33
N PHE A 93 -7.96 5.10 -1.21
CA PHE A 93 -8.64 6.38 -1.19
C PHE A 93 -8.21 7.26 -0.01
N VAL A 94 -8.17 6.71 1.20
CA VAL A 94 -7.75 7.45 2.40
C VAL A 94 -6.27 7.81 2.36
N LEU A 95 -5.43 6.95 1.77
CA LEU A 95 -4.01 7.23 1.57
C LEU A 95 -3.82 8.42 0.63
N LEU A 96 -4.46 8.40 -0.54
CA LEU A 96 -4.33 9.47 -1.54
C LEU A 96 -4.90 10.81 -1.07
N SER A 97 -5.93 10.79 -0.21
CA SER A 97 -6.50 11.99 0.41
C SER A 97 -5.72 12.51 1.62
N LYS A 98 -4.68 11.80 2.10
CA LYS A 98 -3.85 12.14 3.27
C LYS A 98 -4.70 12.43 4.53
N ASN A 99 -5.74 11.62 4.77
CA ASN A 99 -6.63 11.78 5.91
C ASN A 99 -6.27 10.79 7.04
N LEU A 100 -5.34 11.21 7.92
CA LEU A 100 -4.82 10.36 9.00
C LEU A 100 -5.93 9.82 9.92
N VAL A 101 -6.91 10.65 10.27
CA VAL A 101 -8.00 10.26 11.17
C VAL A 101 -8.85 9.15 10.53
N CYS A 102 -9.24 9.32 9.26
CA CYS A 102 -9.96 8.26 8.55
C CYS A 102 -9.12 6.99 8.40
N LEU A 103 -7.81 7.12 8.17
CA LEU A 103 -6.93 5.95 8.04
C LEU A 103 -6.87 5.17 9.36
N GLN A 104 -6.72 5.85 10.49
CA GLN A 104 -6.76 5.22 11.82
C GLN A 104 -8.09 4.53 12.08
N ILE A 105 -9.22 5.20 11.82
CA ILE A 105 -10.56 4.62 11.96
C ILE A 105 -10.71 3.32 11.16
N ILE A 106 -10.24 3.31 9.91
CA ILE A 106 -10.28 2.12 9.03
C ILE A 106 -9.38 1.01 9.58
N LEU A 107 -8.15 1.33 9.96
CA LEU A 107 -7.20 0.34 10.47
C LEU A 107 -7.67 -0.27 11.80
N ASP A 108 -8.23 0.54 12.70
CA ASP A 108 -8.82 0.09 13.95
C ASP A 108 -10.02 -0.83 13.69
N PHE A 109 -10.87 -0.50 12.73
CA PHE A 109 -11.99 -1.35 12.36
C PHE A 109 -11.54 -2.71 11.81
N LEU A 110 -10.55 -2.72 10.90
CA LEU A 110 -9.97 -3.95 10.37
C LEU A 110 -9.33 -4.79 11.48
N GLN A 111 -8.57 -4.17 12.39
CA GLN A 111 -7.95 -4.84 13.53
C GLN A 111 -8.98 -5.55 14.43
N ASN A 112 -10.15 -4.94 14.61
CA ASN A 112 -11.22 -5.46 15.45
C ASN A 112 -12.25 -6.34 14.72
N SER A 113 -12.11 -6.52 13.39
CA SER A 113 -13.06 -7.29 12.57
C SER A 113 -12.38 -8.35 11.69
N PRO A 114 -11.71 -9.38 12.23
CA PRO A 114 -11.00 -10.38 11.43
C PRO A 114 -11.84 -11.07 10.36
N GLN A 115 -13.16 -11.20 10.60
CA GLN A 115 -14.10 -11.80 9.67
C GLN A 115 -14.20 -11.09 8.31
N CYS A 116 -13.82 -9.81 8.21
CA CYS A 116 -13.85 -9.10 6.92
C CYS A 116 -12.55 -9.20 6.13
N HIS A 117 -11.46 -9.72 6.71
CA HIS A 117 -10.13 -9.70 6.09
C HIS A 117 -10.08 -10.46 4.77
N GLU A 118 -10.66 -11.66 4.71
CA GLU A 118 -10.58 -12.50 3.51
C GLU A 118 -11.19 -11.78 2.30
N GLU A 119 -12.40 -11.24 2.43
CA GLU A 119 -13.05 -10.51 1.35
C GLU A 119 -12.29 -9.21 1.03
N PHE A 120 -11.89 -8.47 2.06
CA PHE A 120 -11.16 -7.21 1.92
C PHE A 120 -9.85 -7.40 1.15
N PHE A 121 -9.04 -8.41 1.45
CA PHE A 121 -7.75 -8.60 0.78
C PHE A 121 -7.83 -9.43 -0.50
N ARG A 122 -8.85 -10.28 -0.67
CA ARG A 122 -9.06 -11.06 -1.92
C ARG A 122 -9.28 -10.16 -3.12
N LEU A 123 -10.02 -9.08 -2.95
CA LEU A 123 -10.37 -8.16 -4.03
C LEU A 123 -9.23 -7.19 -4.37
N ASN A 124 -8.22 -7.06 -3.49
CA ASN A 124 -7.41 -5.86 -3.39
C ASN A 124 -5.91 -6.18 -3.33
N LYS A 125 -5.18 -5.89 -4.41
CA LYS A 125 -3.74 -6.19 -4.50
C LYS A 125 -2.82 -4.97 -4.32
N ASN A 126 -3.38 -3.79 -4.13
CA ASN A 126 -2.64 -2.55 -4.35
C ASN A 126 -2.61 -1.58 -3.15
N ASN A 127 -3.16 -1.91 -1.97
CA ASN A 127 -3.12 -0.96 -0.84
C ASN A 127 -1.69 -0.71 -0.39
N PHE A 128 -0.90 -1.78 -0.23
CA PHE A 128 0.51 -1.68 0.13
C PHE A 128 1.31 -0.92 -0.92
N GLN A 129 1.07 -1.18 -2.21
CA GLN A 129 1.72 -0.44 -3.30
C GLN A 129 1.36 1.05 -3.30
N THR A 130 0.09 1.39 -3.07
CA THR A 130 -0.35 2.79 -2.91
C THR A 130 0.29 3.44 -1.69
N ALA A 131 0.46 2.71 -0.59
CA ALA A 131 1.19 3.23 0.57
C ALA A 131 2.68 3.47 0.25
N CYS A 132 3.31 2.61 -0.55
CA CYS A 132 4.69 2.82 -1.02
C CYS A 132 4.84 4.07 -1.91
N SER A 133 3.83 4.41 -2.72
CA SER A 133 3.87 5.62 -3.55
C SER A 133 3.59 6.91 -2.77
N CYS A 134 3.01 6.79 -1.56
CA CYS A 134 2.75 7.92 -0.69
C CYS A 134 4.05 8.37 0.02
N LEU A 135 4.49 9.59 -0.26
CA LEU A 135 5.72 10.18 0.30
C LEU A 135 5.49 10.87 1.66
N TYR A 136 4.55 10.41 2.47
CA TYR A 136 4.26 10.97 3.80
C TYR A 136 4.35 9.92 4.91
N PRO A 137 4.79 10.28 6.13
CA PRO A 137 5.06 9.34 7.22
C PRO A 137 3.86 8.48 7.62
N GLU A 138 2.64 9.01 7.57
CA GLU A 138 1.43 8.31 7.99
C GLU A 138 1.10 7.09 7.13
N ALA A 139 1.61 7.00 5.89
CA ALA A 139 1.50 5.78 5.07
C ALA A 139 2.19 4.58 5.74
N MET A 140 3.15 4.84 6.64
CA MET A 140 3.82 3.83 7.46
C MET A 140 2.88 3.07 8.37
N LEU A 141 1.71 3.62 8.70
CA LEU A 141 0.69 2.89 9.45
C LEU A 141 0.23 1.66 8.68
N VAL A 142 0.02 1.77 7.36
CA VAL A 142 -0.32 0.63 6.50
C VAL A 142 0.89 -0.26 6.31
N LEU A 143 2.05 0.31 5.98
CA LEU A 143 3.25 -0.47 5.66
C LEU A 143 3.76 -1.32 6.84
N ASN A 144 3.54 -0.87 8.09
CA ASN A 144 3.90 -1.63 9.29
C ASN A 144 2.71 -2.39 9.91
N ASN A 145 1.51 -2.32 9.35
CA ASN A 145 0.36 -3.02 9.91
C ASN A 145 0.52 -4.54 9.70
N PRO A 146 0.49 -5.37 10.77
CA PRO A 146 0.68 -6.81 10.65
C PRO A 146 -0.32 -7.50 9.73
N ILE A 147 -1.55 -7.00 9.63
CA ILE A 147 -2.60 -7.54 8.77
C ILE A 147 -2.20 -7.34 7.30
N PHE A 148 -1.84 -6.11 6.91
CA PHE A 148 -1.41 -5.81 5.54
C PHE A 148 -0.11 -6.53 5.17
N ILE A 149 0.83 -6.66 6.10
CA ILE A 149 2.04 -7.46 5.88
C ILE A 149 1.69 -8.94 5.63
N HIS A 150 0.76 -9.50 6.40
CA HIS A 150 0.34 -10.88 6.25
C HIS A 150 -0.37 -11.14 4.92
N TYR A 151 -1.33 -10.28 4.55
CA TYR A 151 -2.22 -10.49 3.42
C TYR A 151 -1.73 -9.90 2.09
N GLU A 152 -0.98 -8.79 2.10
CA GLU A 152 -0.59 -8.10 0.86
C GLU A 152 0.88 -8.19 0.53
N LEU A 153 1.78 -7.94 1.50
CA LEU A 153 3.23 -7.79 1.21
C LEU A 153 3.77 -8.93 0.35
N PHE A 154 3.40 -10.17 0.67
CA PHE A 154 3.87 -11.38 -0.03
C PHE A 154 3.04 -11.78 -1.26
N ASN A 155 1.96 -11.05 -1.54
CA ASN A 155 1.03 -11.28 -2.65
C ASN A 155 1.12 -10.18 -3.73
N LEU A 156 2.07 -9.25 -3.60
CA LEU A 156 2.31 -8.21 -4.58
C LEU A 156 2.82 -8.79 -5.89
N ALA A 157 2.36 -8.21 -7.01
CA ALA A 157 2.89 -8.51 -8.33
C ALA A 157 4.32 -7.96 -8.52
N THR A 158 4.67 -6.91 -7.77
CA THR A 158 5.96 -6.23 -7.83
C THR A 158 6.67 -6.36 -6.49
N ASN A 159 7.98 -6.62 -6.52
CA ASN A 159 8.80 -6.70 -5.32
C ASN A 159 8.77 -5.35 -4.56
N PRO A 160 8.56 -5.33 -3.22
CA PRO A 160 8.58 -4.11 -2.43
C PRO A 160 9.85 -3.27 -2.56
N LEU A 161 11.00 -3.88 -2.84
CA LEU A 161 12.25 -3.18 -3.10
C LEU A 161 12.18 -2.37 -4.39
N ASP A 162 11.61 -2.94 -5.45
CA ASP A 162 11.36 -2.25 -6.72
C ASP A 162 10.43 -1.07 -6.51
N LEU A 163 9.38 -1.23 -5.69
CA LEU A 163 8.47 -0.15 -5.34
C LEU A 163 9.21 0.97 -4.58
N ALA A 164 10.06 0.62 -3.61
CA ALA A 164 10.86 1.59 -2.86
C ALA A 164 11.78 2.40 -3.78
N ILE A 165 12.45 1.74 -4.74
CA ILE A 165 13.30 2.39 -5.74
C ILE A 165 12.47 3.25 -6.69
N SER A 166 11.39 2.69 -7.25
CA SER A 166 10.55 3.35 -8.27
C SER A 166 9.91 4.62 -7.73
N TYR A 167 9.52 4.64 -6.46
CA TYR A 167 8.96 5.81 -5.80
C TYR A 167 9.99 6.63 -5.02
N ASN A 168 11.28 6.25 -5.02
CA ASN A 168 12.32 6.88 -4.21
C ASN A 168 11.87 7.09 -2.74
N ASN A 169 11.28 6.05 -2.15
CA ASN A 169 10.64 6.14 -0.83
C ASN A 169 11.49 5.43 0.25
N PRO A 170 12.31 6.17 1.02
CA PRO A 170 13.16 5.58 2.07
C PRO A 170 12.36 4.98 3.23
N LEU A 171 11.10 5.38 3.40
CA LEU A 171 10.26 4.84 4.46
C LEU A 171 9.93 3.37 4.21
N VAL A 172 9.72 2.99 2.95
CA VAL A 172 9.51 1.59 2.57
C VAL A 172 10.73 0.75 2.95
N VAL A 173 11.94 1.21 2.65
CA VAL A 173 13.19 0.50 3.01
C VAL A 173 13.29 0.26 4.52
N ASN A 174 12.94 1.25 5.34
CA ASN A 174 12.93 1.09 6.80
C ASN A 174 11.91 0.03 7.25
N VAL A 175 10.74 -0.06 6.61
CA VAL A 175 9.78 -1.14 6.90
C VAL A 175 10.36 -2.50 6.57
N LEU A 176 10.97 -2.65 5.39
CA LEU A 176 11.55 -3.92 4.96
C LEU A 176 12.72 -4.35 5.87
N GLU A 177 13.57 -3.39 6.28
CA GLU A 177 14.61 -3.59 7.31
C GLU A 177 14.00 -4.10 8.63
N ASN A 178 12.92 -3.47 9.11
CA ASN A 178 12.24 -3.91 10.33
C ASN A 178 11.63 -5.29 10.19
N GLN A 179 11.03 -5.63 9.04
CA GLN A 179 10.44 -6.96 8.82
C GLN A 179 11.49 -8.07 8.85
N LEU A 180 12.71 -7.79 8.39
CA LEU A 180 13.86 -8.69 8.51
C LEU A 180 14.45 -8.78 9.91
N GLN A 181 13.87 -8.11 10.91
CA GLN A 181 14.21 -8.32 12.32
C GLN A 181 13.12 -9.12 13.05
N THR A 182 12.04 -9.49 12.35
CA THR A 182 10.92 -10.26 12.92
C THR A 182 11.05 -11.76 12.70
N ALA A 183 10.20 -12.55 13.38
CA ALA A 183 10.16 -14.01 13.27
C ALA A 183 9.87 -14.55 11.84
N ASN A 184 9.44 -13.69 10.90
CA ASN A 184 9.23 -14.03 9.49
C ASN A 184 10.47 -13.80 8.61
N LEU A 185 11.66 -13.77 9.21
CA LEU A 185 12.94 -13.48 8.57
C LEU A 185 13.15 -14.22 7.25
N TYR A 186 12.94 -15.53 7.24
CA TYR A 186 13.20 -16.37 6.08
C TYR A 186 12.22 -16.10 4.92
N LYS A 187 10.92 -16.02 5.21
CA LYS A 187 9.89 -15.73 4.19
C LYS A 187 10.12 -14.36 3.57
N THR A 188 10.49 -13.39 4.41
CA THR A 188 10.81 -12.01 4.03
C THR A 188 12.07 -11.96 3.17
N ALA A 189 13.16 -12.59 3.62
CA ALA A 189 14.41 -12.65 2.87
C ALA A 189 14.25 -13.40 1.54
N LYS A 190 13.55 -14.55 1.52
CA LYS A 190 13.27 -15.31 0.31
C LYS A 190 12.41 -14.52 -0.68
N PHE A 191 11.38 -13.84 -0.21
CA PHE A 191 10.53 -13.00 -1.08
C PHE A 191 11.33 -11.84 -1.70
N PHE A 192 12.22 -11.22 -0.93
CA PHE A 192 13.13 -10.20 -1.46
C PHE A 192 14.20 -10.77 -2.40
N LEU A 193 14.55 -12.05 -2.25
CA LEU A 193 15.57 -12.78 -3.00
C LEU A 193 15.00 -13.82 -3.98
N ASP A 194 13.75 -13.76 -4.41
CA ASP A 194 13.28 -14.66 -5.46
C ASP A 194 13.84 -14.18 -6.81
N VAL A 195 15.12 -14.51 -7.02
CA VAL A 195 16.01 -13.79 -7.94
C VAL A 195 16.17 -14.50 -9.27
N ARG A 196 15.53 -13.93 -10.28
CA ARG A 196 16.18 -13.72 -11.59
C ARG A 196 16.33 -12.24 -11.96
N GLU A 197 15.82 -11.30 -11.15
CA GLU A 197 15.76 -9.87 -11.48
C GLU A 197 16.64 -8.93 -10.61
N ASN A 198 17.33 -9.41 -9.57
CA ASN A 198 17.94 -8.52 -8.57
C ASN A 198 19.30 -7.91 -8.94
N VAL A 199 20.06 -8.48 -9.87
CA VAL A 199 21.25 -7.79 -10.43
C VAL A 199 20.80 -6.49 -11.10
N ASN A 200 19.65 -6.52 -11.78
CA ASN A 200 19.04 -5.33 -12.34
C ASN A 200 18.53 -4.38 -11.26
N LEU A 201 18.20 -4.83 -10.04
CA LEU A 201 17.70 -3.95 -8.99
C LEU A 201 18.77 -3.10 -8.34
N LEU A 202 19.90 -3.70 -7.98
CA LEU A 202 21.04 -2.93 -7.49
C LEU A 202 21.56 -2.00 -8.59
N GLN A 203 21.62 -2.47 -9.84
CA GLN A 203 21.96 -1.62 -10.98
C GLN A 203 20.94 -0.48 -11.17
N LYS A 204 19.63 -0.75 -11.09
CA LYS A 204 18.57 0.27 -11.13
C LYS A 204 18.72 1.28 -10.00
N ALA A 205 19.02 0.84 -8.77
CA ALA A 205 19.20 1.72 -7.62
C ALA A 205 20.49 2.56 -7.72
N VAL A 206 21.56 1.99 -8.30
CA VAL A 206 22.82 2.72 -8.54
C VAL A 206 22.63 3.76 -9.64
N CYS A 207 21.90 3.41 -10.69
CA CYS A 207 21.62 4.26 -11.85
C CYS A 207 20.45 5.24 -11.63
N SER A 208 19.65 5.09 -10.57
CA SER A 208 18.55 6.00 -10.28
C SER A 208 19.05 7.25 -9.54
N GLU A 209 18.30 8.35 -9.69
CA GLU A 209 18.52 9.62 -9.00
C GLU A 209 18.13 9.58 -7.51
N VAL A 210 18.41 8.46 -6.84
CA VAL A 210 18.15 8.28 -5.41
C VAL A 210 19.36 8.71 -4.58
N SER A 211 19.14 9.12 -3.34
CA SER A 211 20.22 9.58 -2.45
C SER A 211 21.26 8.48 -2.17
N GLU A 212 22.53 8.85 -2.00
CA GLU A 212 23.60 7.89 -1.65
C GLU A 212 23.32 7.13 -0.34
N ALA A 213 22.72 7.80 0.64
CA ALA A 213 22.30 7.15 1.89
C ALA A 213 21.27 6.02 1.65
N PHE A 214 20.35 6.22 0.70
CA PHE A 214 19.39 5.20 0.29
C PHE A 214 20.07 4.02 -0.40
N LYS A 215 21.02 4.29 -1.31
CA LYS A 215 21.80 3.23 -1.98
C LYS A 215 22.56 2.37 -0.98
N VAL A 216 23.21 2.99 0.01
CA VAL A 216 23.93 2.26 1.08
C VAL A 216 22.99 1.37 1.89
N LYS A 217 21.81 1.87 2.28
CA LYS A 217 20.80 1.07 3.00
C LYS A 217 20.31 -0.11 2.17
N MET A 218 19.94 0.12 0.91
CA MET A 218 19.52 -0.93 -0.02
C MET A 218 20.60 -1.99 -0.19
N TYR A 219 21.86 -1.57 -0.31
CA TYR A 219 22.99 -2.48 -0.40
C TYR A 219 23.16 -3.33 0.87
N GLN A 220 23.09 -2.71 2.05
CA GLN A 220 23.16 -3.41 3.33
C GLN A 220 22.03 -4.45 3.48
N LEU A 221 20.81 -4.07 3.06
CA LEU A 221 19.63 -4.92 3.08
C LEU A 221 19.80 -6.16 2.20
N VAL A 222 20.24 -5.96 0.95
CA VAL A 222 20.48 -7.06 0.01
C VAL A 222 21.60 -7.97 0.51
N LYS A 223 22.70 -7.40 1.02
CA LYS A 223 23.81 -8.16 1.62
C LYS A 223 23.34 -9.00 2.80
N PHE A 224 22.46 -8.47 3.65
CA PHE A 224 21.90 -9.18 4.79
C PHE A 224 21.01 -10.34 4.37
N CYS A 225 20.04 -10.10 3.47
CA CYS A 225 19.19 -11.17 2.92
C CYS A 225 20.05 -12.28 2.31
N TYR A 226 21.09 -11.92 1.56
CA TYR A 226 21.96 -12.91 0.91
C TYR A 226 22.72 -13.78 1.92
N LYS A 227 23.27 -13.20 2.99
CA LYS A 227 23.92 -13.96 4.06
C LYS A 227 22.98 -14.98 4.69
N LEU A 228 21.72 -14.59 4.93
CA LEU A 228 20.71 -15.49 5.47
C LEU A 228 20.42 -16.65 4.51
N TYR A 229 20.30 -16.37 3.21
CA TYR A 229 20.07 -17.38 2.19
C TYR A 229 21.27 -18.35 2.02
N ARG A 230 22.50 -17.82 2.00
CA ARG A 230 23.76 -18.60 1.88
C ARG A 230 23.93 -19.60 3.03
N ASN A 231 23.53 -19.23 4.25
CA ASN A 231 23.69 -20.09 5.43
C ASN A 231 22.74 -21.31 5.43
N GLU A 232 21.66 -21.30 4.66
CA GLU A 232 20.70 -22.42 4.60
C GLU A 232 20.71 -23.21 3.28
N LYS A 233 21.15 -22.60 2.15
CA LYS A 233 21.14 -23.26 0.82
C LYS A 233 22.32 -22.87 -0.07
N MET A 234 23.48 -23.44 0.22
CA MET A 234 24.75 -23.17 -0.49
C MET A 234 24.69 -23.41 -2.01
N LEU A 235 24.00 -24.46 -2.50
CA LEU A 235 23.97 -24.83 -3.93
C LEU A 235 23.11 -23.89 -4.80
N GLU A 236 22.02 -23.34 -4.28
CA GLU A 236 21.15 -22.41 -5.00
C GLU A 236 21.77 -20.99 -5.03
N ALA A 237 22.48 -20.61 -3.96
CA ALA A 237 23.27 -19.37 -3.91
C ALA A 237 24.37 -19.34 -4.99
N THR A 238 25.00 -20.49 -5.27
CA THR A 238 26.03 -20.60 -6.32
C THR A 238 25.47 -20.37 -7.73
N ALA A 239 24.21 -20.74 -7.99
CA ALA A 239 23.55 -20.51 -9.29
C ALA A 239 23.20 -19.02 -9.51
N PHE A 240 22.88 -18.30 -8.43
CA PHE A 240 22.61 -16.86 -8.45
C PHE A 240 23.87 -16.02 -8.74
N LEU A 241 25.05 -16.52 -8.38
CA LEU A 241 26.33 -15.84 -8.54
C LEU A 241 27.13 -16.24 -9.79
N VAL A 242 26.56 -17.05 -10.68
CA VAL A 242 27.27 -17.44 -11.91
C VAL A 242 27.51 -16.19 -12.76
N GLY A 243 28.74 -15.67 -12.72
CA GLY A 243 29.18 -14.51 -13.52
C GLY A 243 29.45 -13.23 -12.74
N LEU A 244 29.26 -13.19 -11.41
CA LEU A 244 29.63 -12.05 -10.56
C LEU A 244 30.63 -12.49 -9.48
N SER A 245 31.75 -11.79 -9.38
CA SER A 245 32.76 -12.00 -8.34
C SER A 245 32.26 -11.49 -6.98
N GLU A 246 32.77 -12.10 -5.90
CA GLU A 246 32.51 -11.59 -4.53
C GLU A 246 32.93 -10.11 -4.38
N GLU A 247 33.93 -9.63 -5.14
CA GLU A 247 34.34 -8.23 -5.15
C GLU A 247 33.31 -7.32 -5.87
N GLU A 248 32.70 -7.79 -6.96
CA GLU A 248 31.58 -7.11 -7.64
C GLU A 248 30.30 -7.06 -6.79
N ILE A 249 30.10 -8.07 -5.93
CA ILE A 249 28.90 -8.17 -5.09
C ILE A 249 29.10 -7.47 -3.73
N PHE A 250 30.30 -7.56 -3.16
CA PHE A 250 30.56 -7.16 -1.78
C PHE A 250 31.49 -5.95 -1.64
N GLY A 251 32.13 -5.48 -2.71
CA GLY A 251 33.10 -4.37 -2.68
C GLY A 251 34.33 -4.66 -1.80
N GLU A 252 34.49 -5.91 -1.37
CA GLU A 252 35.56 -6.38 -0.50
C GLU A 252 36.41 -7.34 -1.33
N LYS A 253 37.73 -7.10 -1.40
CA LYS A 253 38.66 -8.10 -1.88
C LYS A 253 38.62 -9.28 -0.93
N VAL A 254 38.22 -10.44 -1.44
CA VAL A 254 38.38 -11.70 -0.74
C VAL A 254 39.89 -11.92 -0.60
N GLN A 255 40.38 -11.89 0.64
CA GLN A 255 41.76 -12.24 0.95
C GLN A 255 41.95 -13.75 1.01
#